data_AF-R6CI77-F1
#
_entry.id   AF-R6CI77-F1
#
_cell.length_a   1.000
_cell.length_b   1.000
_cell.length_c   1.000
_cell.angle_alpha   90.00
_cell.angle_beta   90.00
_cell.angle_gamma   90.00
#
_symmetry.space_group_name_H-M   'P 1'
#
loop_
_entity.id
_entity.type
_entity.pdbx_description
1 polymer ?
#
loop_
_entity_poly.entity_id
_entity_poly.type
_entity_poly.pdbx_seq_one_letter_code
_entity_poly.pdbx_strand_id
1 'polypeptide(L)'
;MEMTENDKKKEFLRRYRECERREQEILEEIQRLRMDQMFPSVVNDGMPKGSQQSDLSDYMVLLDEQIDRLKQERLKKARTREQIDLAIRRMENPDEQRVLRLRYLWGLNWKEIGEKMGYNERQPQRIHGSALNNFKMS
;
A
#
# COMPACT_ATOMS: atom_id res chain seq x y z
N MET A 1 -17.40 -19.72 1.84
CA MET A 1 -16.41 -20.36 2.73
C MET A 1 -16.13 -19.37 3.85
N GLU A 2 -16.28 -19.79 5.11
CA GLU A 2 -16.00 -18.92 6.26
C GLU A 2 -14.48 -18.70 6.39
N MET A 3 -14.05 -17.47 6.65
CA MET A 3 -12.63 -17.16 6.80
C MET A 3 -12.06 -17.73 8.09
N THR A 4 -10.93 -18.42 8.01
CA THR A 4 -10.23 -18.90 9.21
C THR A 4 -9.64 -17.73 10.00
N GLU A 5 -9.39 -17.93 11.30
CA GLU A 5 -8.72 -16.92 12.13
C GLU A 5 -7.36 -16.50 11.56
N ASN A 6 -6.60 -17.44 11.00
CA ASN A 6 -5.32 -17.12 10.37
C ASN A 6 -5.49 -16.30 9.08
N ASP A 7 -6.58 -16.46 8.35
CA ASP A 7 -6.86 -15.64 7.17
C ASP A 7 -7.21 -14.20 7.57
N LYS A 8 -8.00 -14.02 8.64
CA LYS A 8 -8.29 -12.69 9.20
C LYS A 8 -7.01 -11.99 9.68
N LYS A 9 -6.11 -12.72 10.36
CA LYS A 9 -4.80 -12.19 10.79
C LYS A 9 -3.93 -11.79 9.59
N LYS A 10 -3.87 -12.63 8.55
CA LYS A 10 -3.15 -12.29 7.31
C LYS A 10 -3.73 -11.06 6.64
N GLU A 11 -5.06 -10.93 6.60
CA GLU A 11 -5.73 -9.76 6.04
C GLU A 11 -5.38 -8.50 6.83
N PHE A 12 -5.47 -8.54 8.16
CA PHE A 12 -5.06 -7.45 9.03
C PHE A 12 -3.64 -6.98 8.73
N LEU A 13 -2.67 -7.90 8.69
CA LEU A 13 -1.26 -7.60 8.40
C LEU A 13 -1.04 -7.06 6.97
N ARG A 14 -1.84 -7.50 5.99
CA ARG A 14 -1.73 -7.05 4.59
C ARG A 14 -2.25 -5.63 4.36
N ARG A 15 -3.06 -5.07 5.26
CA ARG A 15 -3.62 -3.71 5.13
C ARG A 15 -2.55 -2.65 4.86
N TYR A 16 -1.36 -2.81 5.43
CA TYR A 16 -0.26 -1.87 5.15
C TYR A 16 0.17 -1.87 3.67
N ARG A 17 0.34 -3.06 3.07
CA ARG A 17 0.71 -3.20 1.65
C ARG A 17 -0.39 -2.71 0.73
N GLU A 18 -1.64 -2.88 1.16
CA GLU A 18 -2.81 -2.34 0.47
C GLU A 18 -2.78 -0.80 0.45
N CYS A 19 -2.46 -0.16 1.57
CA CYS A 19 -2.27 1.29 1.62
C CYS A 19 -1.11 1.75 0.72
N GLU A 20 0.00 1.01 0.65
CA GLU A 20 1.11 1.33 -0.27
C GLU A 20 0.67 1.27 -1.73
N ARG A 21 -0.10 0.24 -2.11
CA ARG A 21 -0.62 0.11 -3.47
C ARG A 21 -1.57 1.26 -3.81
N ARG A 22 -2.50 1.61 -2.92
CA ARG A 22 -3.43 2.74 -3.13
C ARG A 22 -2.70 4.08 -3.25
N GLU A 23 -1.69 4.31 -2.42
CA GLU A 23 -0.88 5.53 -2.56
C GLU A 23 -0.22 5.61 -3.93
N GLN A 24 0.34 4.49 -4.42
CA GLN A 24 0.96 4.44 -5.73
C GLN A 24 -0.05 4.70 -6.86
N GLU A 25 -1.24 4.11 -6.79
CA GLU A 25 -2.33 4.35 -7.75
C GLU A 25 -2.77 5.82 -7.78
N ILE A 26 -2.88 6.46 -6.61
CA ILE A 26 -3.20 7.90 -6.52
C ILE A 26 -2.07 8.75 -7.12
N LEU A 27 -0.81 8.40 -6.87
CA LEU A 27 0.34 9.10 -7.46
C LEU A 27 0.35 8.97 -8.99
N GLU A 28 0.05 7.79 -9.53
CA GLU A 28 -0.07 7.56 -10.97
C GLU A 28 -1.20 8.38 -11.60
N GLU A 29 -2.35 8.48 -10.93
CA GLU A 29 -3.44 9.37 -11.34
C GLU A 29 -3.02 10.83 -11.36
N ILE A 30 -2.32 11.31 -10.31
CA ILE A 30 -1.79 12.68 -10.26
C ILE A 30 -0.83 12.94 -11.42
N GLN A 31 0.01 11.96 -11.79
CA GLN A 31 0.94 12.12 -12.91
C GLN A 31 0.22 12.11 -14.27
N ARG A 32 -0.78 11.22 -14.45
CA ARG A 32 -1.65 11.28 -15.63
C ARG A 32 -2.29 12.66 -15.72
N LEU A 33 -2.79 13.17 -14.58
CA LEU A 33 -3.39 14.48 -14.55
C LEU A 33 -2.37 15.56 -15.01
N ARG A 34 -1.18 15.59 -14.44
CA ARG A 34 -0.17 16.57 -14.88
C ARG A 34 0.17 16.47 -16.38
N MET A 35 0.15 15.26 -16.94
CA MET A 35 0.40 15.02 -18.36
C MET A 35 -0.72 15.57 -19.26
N ASP A 36 -2.00 15.30 -18.99
CA ASP A 36 -3.06 15.80 -19.89
C ASP A 36 -3.22 17.33 -19.79
N GLN A 37 -2.87 17.94 -18.64
CA GLN A 37 -2.79 19.40 -18.54
C GLN A 37 -1.68 20.00 -19.43
N MET A 38 -0.52 19.33 -19.50
CA MET A 38 0.61 19.81 -20.32
C MET A 38 0.41 19.55 -21.81
N PHE A 39 -0.32 18.49 -22.16
CA PHE A 39 -0.55 18.07 -23.54
C PHE A 39 -2.06 17.88 -23.79
N PRO A 40 -2.88 18.93 -23.71
CA PRO A 40 -4.29 18.83 -24.06
C PRO A 40 -4.37 18.37 -25.51
N SER A 41 -5.04 17.24 -25.74
CA SER A 41 -5.12 16.60 -27.06
C SER A 41 -5.49 17.62 -28.13
N VAL A 42 -4.53 17.94 -29.00
CA VAL A 42 -4.71 18.92 -30.08
C VAL A 42 -5.65 18.30 -31.11
N VAL A 43 -6.94 18.65 -31.04
CA VAL A 43 -7.86 18.44 -32.15
C VAL A 43 -7.49 19.47 -33.22
N ASN A 44 -6.67 19.04 -34.19
CA ASN A 44 -6.19 19.86 -35.30
C ASN A 44 -7.27 20.02 -36.39
N ASP A 45 -8.34 20.76 -36.09
CA ASP A 45 -9.45 21.01 -37.03
C ASP A 45 -9.56 22.48 -37.47
N GLY A 46 -8.50 23.27 -37.25
CA GLY A 46 -8.36 24.64 -37.79
C GLY A 46 -9.32 25.71 -37.27
N MET A 47 -10.28 25.38 -36.38
CA MET A 47 -11.23 26.34 -35.81
C MET A 47 -10.95 26.65 -34.33
N PRO A 48 -10.83 27.94 -33.93
CA PRO A 48 -10.68 28.29 -32.52
C PRO A 48 -12.02 28.11 -31.79
N LYS A 49 -12.14 27.07 -30.97
CA LYS A 49 -13.28 26.90 -30.05
C LYS A 49 -13.00 27.62 -28.73
N GLY A 50 -13.83 28.61 -28.40
CA GLY A 50 -13.76 29.40 -27.16
C GLY A 50 -14.19 28.68 -25.88
N SER A 51 -13.92 27.37 -25.72
CA SER A 51 -14.31 26.56 -24.55
C SER A 51 -13.15 25.99 -23.73
N GLN A 52 -11.88 26.24 -24.11
CA GLN A 52 -10.73 25.61 -23.45
C GLN A 52 -10.51 26.05 -21.98
N GLN A 53 -11.07 27.18 -21.56
CA GLN A 53 -10.81 27.73 -20.22
C GLN A 53 -11.58 27.00 -19.11
N SER A 54 -12.79 26.47 -19.38
CA SER A 54 -13.53 25.66 -18.39
C SER A 54 -12.89 24.29 -18.19
N ASP A 55 -12.39 23.68 -19.27
CA ASP A 55 -11.76 22.36 -19.22
C ASP A 55 -10.49 22.38 -18.35
N LEU A 56 -9.73 23.48 -18.38
CA LEU A 56 -8.54 23.65 -17.52
C LEU A 56 -8.90 23.84 -16.05
N SER A 57 -9.95 24.61 -15.73
CA SER A 57 -10.37 24.79 -14.34
C SER A 57 -10.91 23.50 -13.73
N ASP A 58 -11.69 22.73 -14.48
CA ASP A 58 -12.24 21.46 -14.02
C ASP A 58 -11.13 20.44 -13.74
N TYR A 59 -10.08 20.48 -14.55
CA TYR A 59 -8.91 19.65 -14.36
C TYR A 59 -8.11 19.98 -13.08
N MET A 60 -7.97 21.26 -12.78
CA MET A 60 -7.32 21.71 -11.55
C MET A 60 -8.09 21.23 -10.31
N VAL A 61 -9.43 21.24 -10.36
CA VAL A 61 -10.27 20.70 -9.29
C VAL A 61 -10.00 19.20 -9.08
N LEU A 62 -9.96 18.41 -10.15
CA LEU A 62 -9.65 16.97 -10.05
C LEU A 62 -8.24 16.71 -9.49
N LEU A 63 -7.26 17.51 -9.89
CA LEU A 63 -5.89 17.41 -9.37
C LEU A 63 -5.85 17.70 -7.86
N ASP A 64 -6.53 18.76 -7.41
CA ASP A 64 -6.60 19.12 -5.99
C ASP A 64 -7.28 18.01 -5.16
N GLU A 65 -8.38 17.44 -5.66
CA GLU A 65 -9.03 16.29 -5.03
C GLU A 65 -8.08 15.09 -4.89
N GLN A 66 -7.30 14.79 -5.92
CA GLN A 66 -6.34 13.68 -5.88
C GLN A 66 -5.18 13.96 -4.90
N ILE A 67 -4.72 15.21 -4.80
CA ILE A 67 -3.72 15.61 -3.81
C ILE A 67 -4.27 15.44 -2.38
N ASP A 68 -5.51 15.79 -2.13
CA ASP A 68 -6.13 15.62 -0.82
C ASP A 68 -6.37 14.14 -0.47
N ARG A 69 -6.79 13.32 -1.45
CA ARG A 69 -6.85 11.86 -1.31
C ARG A 69 -5.48 11.27 -0.98
N LEU A 70 -4.40 11.75 -1.62
CA LEU A 70 -3.04 11.32 -1.33
C LEU A 70 -2.63 11.63 0.12
N LYS A 71 -2.94 12.84 0.62
CA LYS A 71 -2.67 13.22 2.02
C LYS A 71 -3.38 12.28 2.99
N GLN A 72 -4.66 12.00 2.74
CA GLN A 72 -5.46 11.10 3.57
C GLN A 72 -4.92 9.67 3.55
N GLU A 73 -4.58 9.12 2.37
CA GLU A 73 -4.05 7.75 2.26
C GLU A 73 -2.67 7.65 2.91
N ARG A 74 -1.80 8.65 2.80
CA ARG A 74 -0.51 8.68 3.52
C ARG A 74 -0.67 8.65 5.03
N LEU A 75 -1.61 9.43 5.57
CA LEU A 75 -1.91 9.42 7.01
C LEU A 75 -2.45 8.04 7.44
N LYS A 76 -3.37 7.48 6.67
CA LYS A 76 -3.91 6.13 6.91
C LYS A 76 -2.82 5.06 6.84
N LYS A 77 -1.92 5.13 5.86
CA LYS A 77 -0.77 4.23 5.71
C LYS A 77 0.14 4.29 6.93
N ALA A 78 0.48 5.49 7.39
CA ALA A 78 1.33 5.68 8.57
C ALA A 78 0.70 5.06 9.83
N ARG A 79 -0.58 5.36 10.10
CA ARG A 79 -1.33 4.79 11.23
C ARG A 79 -1.45 3.27 11.13
N THR A 80 -1.72 2.75 9.94
CA THR A 80 -1.85 1.30 9.70
C THR A 80 -0.51 0.59 9.93
N ARG A 81 0.60 1.18 9.48
CA ARG A 81 1.96 0.67 9.72
C ARG A 81 2.26 0.60 11.21
N GLU A 82 1.99 1.69 11.94
CA GLU A 82 2.21 1.78 13.37
C GLU A 82 1.36 0.75 14.14
N GLN A 83 0.08 0.65 13.83
CA GLN A 83 -0.82 -0.32 14.45
C GLN A 83 -0.32 -1.77 14.28
N ILE A 84 0.08 -2.14 13.06
CA ILE A 84 0.61 -3.47 12.76
C ILE A 84 1.94 -3.69 13.49
N ASP A 85 2.86 -2.73 13.44
CA ASP A 85 4.17 -2.88 14.08
C ASP A 85 4.04 -2.98 15.61
N LEU A 86 3.14 -2.22 16.24
CA LEU A 86 2.84 -2.34 17.66
C LEU A 86 2.25 -3.71 18.02
N ALA A 87 1.31 -4.23 17.23
CA ALA A 87 0.77 -5.57 17.44
C ALA A 87 1.86 -6.65 17.33
N ILE A 88 2.75 -6.54 16.35
CA ILE A 88 3.89 -7.45 16.20
C ILE A 88 4.85 -7.33 17.38
N ARG A 89 5.19 -6.10 17.83
CA ARG A 89 6.12 -5.86 18.96
C ARG A 89 5.67 -6.52 20.27
N ARG A 90 4.36 -6.75 20.45
CA ARG A 90 3.79 -7.38 21.66
C ARG A 90 3.95 -8.90 21.69
N MET A 91 4.37 -9.53 20.59
CA MET A 91 4.62 -10.97 20.57
C MET A 91 5.89 -11.31 21.35
N GLU A 92 5.93 -12.47 21.98
CA GLU A 92 7.06 -12.87 22.83
C GLU A 92 8.29 -13.31 22.01
N ASN A 93 8.08 -14.05 20.91
CA ASN A 93 9.16 -14.66 20.16
C ASN A 93 9.79 -13.68 19.14
N PRO A 94 11.09 -13.35 19.24
CA PRO A 94 11.75 -12.40 18.33
C PRO A 94 11.79 -12.85 16.87
N ASP A 95 11.91 -14.15 16.60
CA ASP A 95 11.92 -14.69 15.23
C ASP A 95 10.53 -14.61 14.60
N GLU A 96 9.48 -14.83 15.39
CA GLU A 96 8.09 -14.62 14.94
C GLU A 96 7.83 -13.15 14.64
N GLN A 97 8.30 -12.23 15.50
CA GLN A 97 8.23 -10.80 15.19
C GLN A 97 8.95 -10.47 13.89
N ARG A 98 10.20 -10.96 13.76
CA ARG A 98 11.06 -10.68 12.61
C ARG A 98 10.43 -11.18 11.32
N VAL A 99 9.94 -12.42 11.29
CA VAL A 99 9.33 -12.98 10.08
C VAL A 99 8.10 -12.19 9.64
N LEU A 100 7.25 -11.75 10.58
CA LEU A 100 6.07 -10.94 10.25
C LEU A 100 6.44 -9.55 9.73
N ARG A 101 7.42 -8.85 10.36
CA ARG A 101 7.88 -7.55 9.86
C ARG A 101 8.45 -7.66 8.45
N LEU A 102 9.33 -8.64 8.21
CA LEU A 102 9.93 -8.85 6.89
C LEU A 102 8.87 -9.16 5.84
N ARG A 103 7.89 -10.00 6.17
CA ARG A 103 6.86 -10.41 5.22
C ARG A 103 5.85 -9.31 4.89
N TYR A 104 5.38 -8.57 5.89
CA TYR A 104 4.23 -7.66 5.75
C TYR A 104 4.59 -6.18 5.75
N LEU A 105 5.60 -5.75 6.51
CA LEU A 105 6.03 -4.35 6.55
C LEU A 105 7.12 -4.03 5.53
N TRP A 106 7.95 -5.01 5.18
CA TRP A 106 9.01 -4.86 4.16
C TRP A 106 8.64 -5.53 2.83
N GLY A 107 7.60 -6.38 2.81
CA GLY A 107 7.07 -6.96 1.58
C GLY A 107 7.96 -8.02 0.92
N LEU A 108 8.89 -8.61 1.67
CA LEU A 108 9.85 -9.58 1.13
C LEU A 108 9.20 -10.93 0.81
N ASN A 109 9.79 -11.64 -0.14
CA ASN A 109 9.43 -13.02 -0.48
C ASN A 109 10.15 -14.02 0.46
N TRP A 110 9.73 -15.29 0.44
CA TRP A 110 10.25 -16.30 1.38
C TRP A 110 11.74 -16.58 1.25
N LYS A 111 12.29 -16.48 0.03
CA LYS A 111 13.72 -16.66 -0.22
C LYS A 111 14.52 -15.53 0.42
N GLU A 112 14.14 -14.27 0.17
CA GLU A 112 14.76 -13.08 0.76
C GLU A 112 14.66 -13.08 2.30
N ILE A 113 13.54 -13.54 2.84
CA ILE A 113 13.34 -13.66 4.29
C ILE A 113 14.28 -14.72 4.86
N GLY A 114 14.39 -15.88 4.20
CA GLY A 114 15.33 -16.94 4.58
C GLY A 114 16.75 -16.41 4.64
N GLU A 115 17.22 -15.78 3.56
CA GLU A 115 18.55 -15.15 3.47
C GLU A 115 18.78 -14.15 4.61
N LYS A 116 17.80 -13.25 4.88
CA LYS A 116 17.91 -12.26 5.97
C LYS A 116 17.86 -12.86 7.38
N MET A 117 17.29 -14.05 7.56
CA MET A 117 17.20 -14.72 8.85
C MET A 117 18.29 -15.81 9.04
N GLY A 118 19.14 -16.05 8.04
CA GLY A 118 20.16 -17.11 8.09
C GLY A 118 19.60 -18.52 7.89
N TYR A 119 18.49 -18.63 7.14
CA TYR A 119 17.73 -19.86 6.93
C TYR A 119 17.50 -20.14 5.44
N ASN A 120 17.12 -21.38 5.11
CA ASN A 120 16.51 -21.69 3.82
C ASN A 120 15.04 -21.21 3.77
N GLU A 121 14.43 -21.17 2.59
CA GLU A 121 13.06 -20.63 2.40
C GLU A 121 11.93 -21.38 3.14
N ARG A 122 12.16 -22.62 3.59
CA ARG A 122 11.15 -23.44 4.29
C ARG A 122 11.01 -23.07 5.75
N GLN A 123 12.11 -22.71 6.41
CA GLN A 123 12.12 -22.40 7.84
C GLN A 123 11.32 -21.11 8.17
N PRO A 124 11.45 -19.99 7.43
CA PRO A 124 10.60 -18.81 7.61
C PRO A 124 9.10 -19.10 7.46
N GLN A 125 8.71 -19.99 6.53
CA GLN A 125 7.29 -20.35 6.35
C GLN A 125 6.75 -21.10 7.58
N ARG A 126 7.56 -21.97 8.19
CA ARG A 126 7.19 -22.67 9.43
C ARG A 126 7.08 -21.69 10.61
N ILE A 127 8.07 -20.80 10.75
CA ILE A 127 8.06 -19.75 11.80
C ILE A 127 6.84 -18.84 11.59
N HIS A 128 6.52 -18.48 10.35
CA HIS A 128 5.34 -17.68 10.01
C HIS A 128 4.02 -18.36 10.42
N GLY A 129 3.89 -19.67 10.19
CA GLY A 129 2.73 -20.42 10.65
C GLY A 129 2.56 -20.36 12.17
N SER A 130 3.66 -20.54 12.91
CA SER A 130 3.67 -20.38 14.38
C SER A 130 3.33 -18.95 14.81
N ALA A 131 3.95 -17.96 14.15
CA ALA A 131 3.75 -16.56 14.39
C ALA A 131 2.28 -16.17 14.23
N LEU A 132 1.61 -16.65 13.19
CA LEU A 132 0.17 -16.41 13.01
C LEU A 132 -0.67 -17.02 14.12
N ASN A 133 -0.36 -18.22 14.59
CA ASN A 133 -1.09 -18.82 15.71
C ASN A 133 -0.96 -17.98 16.99
N ASN A 134 0.24 -17.46 17.27
CA ASN A 134 0.54 -16.66 18.47
C ASN A 134 0.17 -15.18 18.34
N PHE A 135 -0.01 -14.67 17.13
CA PHE A 135 -0.31 -13.27 16.87
C PHE A 135 -1.72 -12.90 17.35
N LYS A 136 -1.82 -11.75 18.04
CA LYS A 136 -3.08 -11.13 18.47
C LYS A 136 -3.23 -9.78 17.77
N MET A 137 -4.41 -9.51 17.22
CA MET A 137 -4.71 -8.25 16.51
C MET A 137 -4.96 -7.06 17.45
N SER A 138 -5.07 -7.30 18.76
CA SER A 138 -5.47 -6.33 19.79
C SER A 138 -4.31 -5.75 20.58
#